data_AF-A0A672H3J0-F1
#
_entry.id   AF-A0A672H3J0-F1
#
_cell.length_a   1.000
_cell.length_b   1.000
_cell.length_c   1.000
_cell.angle_alpha   90.00
_cell.angle_beta   90.00
_cell.angle_gamma   90.00
#
_symmetry.space_group_name_H-M   'P 1'
#
loop_
_entity.id
_entity.type
_entity.pdbx_description
1 polymer ?
#
loop_
_entity_poly.entity_id
_entity_poly.type
_entity_poly.pdbx_seq_one_letter_code
_entity_poly.pdbx_strand_id
1 'polypeptide(L)'
;LICGESDPLTDSSGRRIVLIVEVNPVIFTLVNTYGCRDKKSNNTLFSETENKIGTWVTKYPAAKIIWGGDFNVVMNENVDRWPPRDRGQKELEHIWNHVDPVDIWRLKLPSDRANSWSNKNTSLQSG
;
A
#
# COMPACT_ATOMS: atom_id res chain seq x y z
N LEU A 1 -11.98 21.01 3.92
CA LEU A 1 -12.56 19.66 3.89
C LEU A 1 -13.87 19.73 3.13
N ILE A 2 -13.93 19.20 1.92
CA ILE A 2 -15.23 18.91 1.31
C ILE A 2 -15.69 17.57 1.91
N CYS A 3 -16.31 17.63 3.09
CA CYS A 3 -17.14 16.55 3.61
C CYS A 3 -18.47 16.62 2.87
N GLY A 4 -18.51 16.05 1.67
CA GLY A 4 -19.64 16.15 0.75
C GLY A 4 -19.90 14.86 -0.02
N GLU A 5 -19.77 13.72 0.67
CA GLU A 5 -20.49 12.45 0.46
C GLU A 5 -19.84 11.41 1.39
N SER A 6 -20.69 10.60 2.02
CA SER A 6 -20.49 9.90 3.29
C SER A 6 -19.50 8.72 3.28
N ASP A 7 -18.88 8.57 4.45
CA ASP A 7 -18.11 7.43 4.98
C ASP A 7 -16.66 7.25 4.50
N PRO A 8 -15.67 7.22 5.43
CA PRO A 8 -14.45 6.49 5.15
C PRO A 8 -14.85 5.06 4.77
N LEU A 9 -14.48 4.62 3.57
CA LEU A 9 -14.79 3.29 3.09
C LEU A 9 -13.88 2.28 3.79
N THR A 10 -14.18 2.06 5.07
CA THR A 10 -13.56 1.04 5.88
C THR A 10 -14.04 -0.32 5.39
N ASP A 11 -13.12 -1.28 5.30
CA ASP A 11 -13.54 -2.67 5.19
C ASP A 11 -14.04 -3.17 6.55
N SER A 12 -14.80 -4.27 6.55
CA SER A 12 -15.38 -4.85 7.77
C SER A 12 -14.35 -5.35 8.77
N SER A 13 -13.09 -5.56 8.35
CA SER A 13 -12.01 -5.99 9.23
C SER A 13 -11.16 -4.84 9.77
N GLY A 14 -11.45 -3.58 9.38
CA GLY A 14 -10.73 -2.40 9.86
C GLY A 14 -9.29 -2.31 9.36
N ARG A 15 -8.98 -2.95 8.23
CA ARG A 15 -7.65 -3.03 7.61
C ARG A 15 -7.43 -2.05 6.49
N ARG A 16 -8.45 -1.30 6.07
CA ARG A 16 -8.35 -0.28 5.05
C ARG A 16 -9.20 0.91 5.42
N ILE A 17 -8.72 2.09 5.04
CA ILE A 17 -9.52 3.29 4.89
C ILE A 17 -9.17 3.96 3.56
N VAL A 18 -10.19 4.40 2.82
CA VAL A 18 -10.04 5.20 1.60
C VAL A 18 -10.69 6.55 1.83
N LEU A 19 -9.95 7.62 1.57
CA LEU A 19 -10.40 9.00 1.72
C LEU A 19 -10.17 9.75 0.41
N ILE A 20 -11.17 10.52 -0.02
CA ILE A 20 -11.00 11.50 -1.09
C ILE A 20 -10.85 12.87 -0.44
N VAL A 21 -9.74 13.54 -0.70
CA VAL A 21 -9.44 14.85 -0.11
C VAL A 21 -9.02 15.83 -1.19
N GLU A 22 -9.42 17.08 -1.04
CA GLU A 22 -8.93 18.17 -1.89
C GLU A 22 -7.96 19.04 -1.09
N VAL A 23 -6.78 19.25 -1.65
CA VAL A 23 -5.74 20.13 -1.11
C VAL A 23 -5.26 21.04 -2.25
N ASN A 24 -5.83 22.24 -2.30
CA ASN A 24 -5.37 23.39 -3.09
C ASN A 24 -4.77 23.11 -4.48
N PRO A 25 -5.55 23.08 -5.58
CA PRO A 25 -6.88 22.52 -5.81
C PRO A 25 -6.80 21.03 -6.21
N VAL A 26 -5.81 20.31 -5.68
CA VAL A 26 -5.48 18.96 -6.12
C VAL A 26 -6.33 17.97 -5.35
N ILE A 27 -7.02 17.08 -6.07
CA ILE A 27 -7.76 15.97 -5.48
C ILE A 27 -6.79 14.80 -5.26
N PHE A 28 -6.88 14.18 -4.09
CA PHE A 28 -6.13 12.99 -3.73
C PHE A 28 -7.08 11.87 -3.31
N THR A 29 -6.77 10.66 -3.77
CA THR A 29 -7.28 9.40 -3.22
C THR A 29 -6.24 8.88 -2.25
N LEU A 30 -6.47 9.05 -0.95
CA LEU A 30 -5.61 8.54 0.11
C LEU A 30 -6.08 7.17 0.55
N VAL A 31 -5.20 6.18 0.50
CA VAL A 31 -5.47 4.80 0.90
C VAL A 31 -4.48 4.42 2.00
N ASN A 32 -5.01 4.05 3.15
CA ASN A 32 -4.20 3.47 4.23
C ASN A 32 -4.62 2.02 4.43
N THR A 33 -3.66 1.10 4.41
CA THR A 33 -3.89 -0.34 4.53
C THR A 33 -3.03 -0.97 5.62
N TYR A 34 -3.63 -1.86 6.40
CA TYR A 34 -2.97 -2.74 7.35
C TYR A 34 -3.07 -4.19 6.89
N GLY A 35 -2.00 -4.65 6.25
CA GLY A 35 -1.86 -5.93 5.60
C GLY A 35 -2.05 -7.13 6.52
N CYS A 36 -2.59 -8.20 5.95
CA CYS A 36 -2.72 -9.49 6.60
C CYS A 36 -1.35 -10.17 6.69
N ARG A 37 -1.13 -10.94 7.77
CA ARG A 37 0.12 -11.72 7.94
C ARG A 37 0.19 -12.86 6.93
N ASP A 38 -0.95 -13.46 6.61
CA ASP A 38 -1.02 -14.55 5.65
C ASP A 38 -1.20 -14.01 4.22
N LYS A 39 -0.43 -14.59 3.30
CA LYS A 39 -0.34 -14.15 1.90
C LYS A 39 -1.69 -14.16 1.18
N LYS A 40 -2.50 -15.19 1.43
CA LYS A 40 -3.79 -15.36 0.74
C LYS A 40 -4.75 -14.23 1.10
N SER A 41 -4.93 -13.96 2.39
CA SER A 41 -5.82 -12.89 2.83
C SER A 41 -5.27 -11.51 2.43
N ASN A 42 -3.94 -11.36 2.37
CA ASN A 42 -3.34 -10.10 1.95
C ASN A 42 -3.60 -9.82 0.46
N ASN A 43 -3.47 -10.83 -0.40
CA ASN A 43 -3.83 -10.71 -1.82
C ASN A 43 -5.31 -10.35 -1.99
N THR A 44 -6.22 -11.00 -1.24
CA THR A 44 -7.65 -10.63 -1.25
C THR A 44 -7.86 -9.17 -0.84
N LEU A 45 -7.26 -8.75 0.27
CA LEU A 45 -7.35 -7.36 0.75
C LEU A 45 -6.85 -6.37 -0.31
N PHE A 46 -5.73 -6.65 -0.95
CA PHE A 46 -5.16 -5.77 -1.97
C PHE A 46 -6.01 -5.71 -3.24
N SER A 47 -6.48 -6.84 -3.76
CA SER A 47 -7.36 -6.87 -4.94
C SER A 47 -8.70 -6.15 -4.67
N GLU A 48 -9.29 -6.33 -3.49
CA GLU A 48 -10.49 -5.59 -3.10
C GLU A 48 -10.23 -4.08 -2.98
N THR A 49 -9.04 -3.71 -2.51
CA THR A 49 -8.62 -2.31 -2.38
C THR A 49 -8.42 -1.66 -3.74
N GLU A 50 -7.74 -2.35 -4.66
CA GLU A 50 -7.55 -1.93 -6.04
C GLU A 50 -8.88 -1.73 -6.76
N ASN A 51 -9.81 -2.70 -6.64
CA ASN A 51 -11.17 -2.56 -7.18
C ASN A 51 -11.86 -1.30 -6.64
N LYS A 52 -11.70 -0.99 -5.35
CA LYS A 52 -12.30 0.21 -4.76
C LYS A 52 -11.62 1.48 -5.25
N ILE A 53 -10.29 1.48 -5.38
CA ILE A 53 -9.54 2.60 -6.00
C ILE A 53 -10.05 2.84 -7.42
N GLY A 54 -10.24 1.78 -8.23
CA GLY A 54 -10.75 1.88 -9.60
C GLY A 54 -12.11 2.60 -9.72
N THR A 55 -13.00 2.40 -8.73
CA THR A 55 -14.28 3.15 -8.68
C THR A 55 -14.06 4.65 -8.51
N TRP A 56 -13.06 5.05 -7.71
CA TRP A 56 -12.75 6.45 -7.45
C TRP A 56 -11.92 7.10 -8.53
N VAL A 57 -11.03 6.34 -9.19
CA VAL A 57 -10.31 6.80 -10.39
C VAL A 57 -11.30 7.16 -11.49
N THR A 58 -12.36 6.36 -11.66
CA THR A 58 -13.43 6.67 -12.62
C THR A 58 -14.18 7.96 -12.24
N LYS A 59 -14.50 8.16 -10.95
CA LYS A 59 -15.25 9.35 -10.48
C LYS A 59 -14.40 10.63 -10.47
N TYR A 60 -13.10 10.50 -10.17
CA TYR A 60 -12.14 11.60 -10.06
C TYR A 60 -10.88 11.30 -10.89
N PRO A 61 -10.95 11.37 -12.22
CA PRO A 61 -9.85 10.95 -13.10
C PRO A 61 -8.58 11.81 -12.96
N ALA A 62 -8.70 13.04 -12.45
CA ALA A 62 -7.57 13.91 -12.16
C ALA A 62 -6.99 13.73 -10.75
N ALA A 63 -7.58 12.85 -9.92
CA ALA A 63 -7.11 12.63 -8.57
C ALA A 63 -5.76 11.88 -8.57
N LYS A 64 -4.85 12.33 -7.70
CA LYS A 64 -3.60 11.62 -7.44
C LYS A 64 -3.82 10.55 -6.39
N ILE A 65 -3.23 9.38 -6.56
CA ILE A 65 -3.37 8.29 -5.59
C ILE A 65 -2.14 8.27 -4.68
N ILE A 66 -2.38 8.18 -3.37
CA ILE A 66 -1.34 7.87 -2.39
C ILE A 66 -1.81 6.66 -1.62
N TRP A 67 -1.07 5.56 -1.73
CA TRP A 67 -1.34 4.33 -1.00
C TRP A 67 -0.17 4.04 -0.06
N GLY A 68 -0.45 3.99 1.23
CA GLY A 68 0.52 3.66 2.25
C GLY A 68 -0.07 2.78 3.35
N GLY A 69 0.75 2.51 4.35
CA GLY A 69 0.39 1.72 5.53
C GLY A 69 1.44 0.65 5.83
N ASP A 70 1.08 -0.34 6.63
CA ASP A 70 1.90 -1.53 6.86
C ASP A 70 1.33 -2.65 6.00
N PHE A 71 1.97 -2.91 4.87
CA PHE A 71 1.52 -3.92 3.90
C PHE A 71 1.82 -5.35 4.32
N ASN A 72 2.63 -5.55 5.37
CA ASN A 72 3.09 -6.88 5.79
C ASN A 72 3.77 -7.69 4.68
N VAL A 73 4.33 -6.99 3.69
CA VAL A 73 4.98 -7.54 2.50
C VAL A 73 6.28 -6.81 2.26
N VAL A 74 7.24 -7.55 1.71
CA VAL A 74 8.53 -7.04 1.28
C VAL A 74 8.58 -7.09 -0.25
N MET A 75 8.91 -5.96 -0.89
CA MET A 75 9.01 -5.86 -2.35
C MET A 75 10.30 -6.46 -2.87
N ASN A 76 11.45 -6.08 -2.29
CA ASN A 76 12.75 -6.63 -2.65
C ASN A 76 13.36 -7.40 -1.48
N GLU A 77 13.18 -8.73 -1.47
CA GLU A 77 13.65 -9.62 -0.41
C GLU A 77 15.18 -9.58 -0.16
N ASN A 78 15.97 -9.05 -1.11
CA ASN A 78 17.43 -8.93 -0.97
C ASN A 78 17.89 -7.60 -0.37
N VAL A 79 17.08 -6.55 -0.49
CA VAL A 79 17.39 -5.20 -0.04
C VAL A 79 16.59 -4.83 1.20
N ASP A 80 15.33 -5.24 1.24
CA ASP A 80 14.31 -4.83 2.21
C ASP A 80 14.09 -5.88 3.30
N ARG A 81 14.90 -6.93 3.36
CA ARG A 81 14.77 -7.94 4.41
C ARG A 81 16.11 -8.37 4.96
N TRP A 82 16.12 -8.57 6.28
CA TRP A 82 17.20 -9.26 6.97
C TRP A 82 16.66 -10.40 7.85
N PRO A 83 17.21 -11.63 7.74
CA PRO A 83 18.13 -12.08 6.69
C PRO A 83 17.43 -12.17 5.32
N PRO A 84 18.15 -11.98 4.19
CA PRO A 84 17.58 -12.11 2.85
C PRO A 84 16.93 -13.47 2.61
N ARG A 85 15.93 -13.52 1.71
CA ARG A 85 15.27 -14.77 1.31
C ARG A 85 15.21 -14.90 -0.21
N ASP A 86 15.54 -16.08 -0.72
CA ASP A 86 15.55 -16.37 -2.17
C ASP A 86 14.16 -16.43 -2.84
N ARG A 87 13.07 -16.36 -2.08
CA ARG A 87 11.71 -16.37 -2.66
C ARG A 87 11.21 -14.95 -2.84
N GLY A 88 11.41 -14.42 -4.05
CA GLY A 88 10.73 -13.20 -4.50
C GLY A 88 9.22 -13.30 -4.28
N GLN A 89 8.63 -12.25 -3.73
CA GLN A 89 7.19 -12.16 -3.53
C GLN A 89 6.51 -11.70 -4.81
N LYS A 90 5.55 -12.49 -5.30
CA LYS A 90 4.68 -12.16 -6.44
C LYS A 90 3.38 -11.45 -6.00
N GLU A 91 3.17 -11.34 -4.70
CA GLU A 91 1.93 -10.85 -4.08
C GLU A 91 1.58 -9.42 -4.51
N LEU A 92 2.58 -8.56 -4.72
CA LEU A 92 2.37 -7.18 -5.17
C LEU A 92 2.50 -7.02 -6.69
N GLU A 93 3.04 -8.00 -7.43
CA GLU A 93 3.14 -7.93 -8.89
C GLU A 93 1.76 -7.70 -9.54
N HIS A 94 0.70 -8.24 -8.92
CA HIS A 94 -0.67 -8.06 -9.39
C HIS A 94 -1.19 -6.62 -9.21
N ILE A 95 -0.89 -5.99 -8.07
CA ILE A 95 -1.32 -4.61 -7.73
C ILE A 95 -0.72 -3.59 -8.70
N TRP A 96 0.47 -3.89 -9.22
CA TRP A 96 1.19 -2.98 -10.10
C TRP A 96 0.53 -2.78 -11.47
N ASN A 97 -0.33 -3.70 -11.89
CA ASN A 97 -0.79 -3.74 -13.28
C ASN A 97 -1.92 -2.76 -13.62
N HIS A 98 -2.65 -2.19 -12.64
CA HIS A 98 -3.80 -1.32 -12.98
C HIS A 98 -3.66 0.13 -12.47
N VAL A 99 -2.80 0.37 -11.48
CA VAL A 99 -2.61 1.72 -10.89
C VAL A 99 -1.19 2.27 -11.05
N ASP A 100 -0.28 1.51 -11.69
CA ASP A 100 1.16 1.81 -11.86
C ASP A 100 1.78 2.54 -10.65
N PRO A 101 1.62 1.98 -9.43
CA PRO A 101 2.06 2.66 -8.23
C PRO A 101 3.58 2.68 -8.21
N VAL A 102 4.19 3.82 -7.89
CA VAL A 102 5.65 3.89 -7.70
C VAL A 102 5.94 3.81 -6.21
N ASP A 103 6.79 2.86 -5.80
CA ASP A 103 7.38 2.90 -4.46
C ASP A 103 8.33 4.11 -4.38
N ILE A 104 7.84 5.17 -3.73
CA ILE A 104 8.56 6.45 -3.59
C ILE A 104 9.86 6.26 -2.82
N TRP A 105 9.91 5.33 -1.86
CA TRP A 105 11.13 5.08 -1.08
C TRP A 105 12.22 4.49 -1.97
N ARG A 106 11.91 3.41 -2.70
CA ARG A 106 12.87 2.77 -3.61
C ARG A 106 13.19 3.61 -4.83
N LEU A 107 12.29 4.47 -5.29
CA LEU A 107 12.59 5.44 -6.34
C LEU A 107 13.68 6.44 -5.90
N LYS A 108 13.60 6.95 -4.68
CA LYS A 108 14.54 7.97 -4.16
C LYS A 108 15.82 7.37 -3.62
N LEU A 109 15.73 6.19 -3.01
CA LEU A 109 16.81 5.51 -2.29
C LEU A 109 16.87 4.03 -2.73
N PRO A 110 17.29 3.75 -3.98
CA PRO A 110 17.18 2.42 -4.57
C PRO A 110 18.05 1.35 -3.90
N SER A 111 19.15 1.75 -3.26
CA SER A 111 20.12 0.81 -2.67
C SER A 111 20.18 0.89 -1.14
N ASP A 112 19.50 1.85 -0.51
CA ASP A 112 19.60 2.05 0.93
C ASP A 112 18.83 0.98 1.69
N ARG A 113 19.45 0.47 2.74
CA ARG A 113 18.80 -0.43 3.68
C ARG A 113 18.24 0.36 4.84
N ALA A 114 16.93 0.54 4.84
CA ALA A 114 16.18 1.01 5.99
C ALA A 114 15.03 0.05 6.26
N ASN A 115 14.80 -0.26 7.53
CA ASN A 115 13.76 -1.19 7.94
C ASN A 115 12.66 -0.41 8.66
N SER A 116 11.41 -0.66 8.27
CA SER A 116 10.20 -0.13 8.89
C SER A 116 9.71 -1.02 10.05
N TRP A 117 10.19 -2.28 10.10
CA TRP A 117 9.84 -3.26 11.12
C TRP A 117 11.05 -4.08 11.60
N SER A 118 11.05 -4.46 12.87
CA SER A 118 11.95 -5.47 13.43
C SER A 118 11.27 -6.28 14.54
N ASN A 119 11.72 -7.51 14.75
CA ASN A 119 11.38 -8.25 15.96
C ASN A 119 12.17 -7.72 17.18
N LYS A 120 11.74 -8.08 18.39
CA LYS A 120 12.33 -7.57 19.64
C LYS A 120 13.85 -7.71 19.76
N ASN A 121 14.42 -8.78 19.21
CA ASN A 121 15.86 -9.04 19.27
C ASN A 121 16.59 -8.66 17.97
N THR A 122 15.91 -7.97 17.04
CA THR A 122 16.44 -7.49 15.75
C THR A 122 17.00 -8.58 14.82
N SER A 123 16.74 -9.85 15.11
CA SER A 123 17.16 -10.96 14.26
C SER A 123 16.37 -11.06 12.96
N LEU A 124 15.17 -10.44 12.91
CA LEU A 124 14.34 -10.30 11.73
C LEU A 124 13.98 -8.83 11.53
N GLN A 125 14.18 -8.32 10.32
CA GLN A 125 13.89 -6.94 9.97
C GLN A 125 13.32 -6.87 8.54
N SER A 126 12.44 -5.90 8.30
CA SER A 126 11.94 -5.62 6.95
C SER A 126 11.68 -4.13 6.72
N GLY A 127 11.92 -3.70 5.49
CA GLY A 127 11.65 -2.36 4.92
C GLY A 127 10.34 -2.35 4.16
#